data_AF-A0A0W7X4I7-F1
#
_entry.id   AF-A0A0W7X4I7-F1
#
_cell.length_a   1.000
_cell.length_b   1.000
_cell.length_c   1.000
_cell.angle_alpha   90.00
_cell.angle_beta   90.00
_cell.angle_gamma   90.00
#
_symmetry.space_group_name_H-M   'P 1'
#
loop_
_entity.id
_entity.type
_entity.pdbx_description
1 polymer ?
#
loop_
_entity_poly.entity_id
_entity_poly.type
_entity_poly.pdbx_seq_one_letter_code
_entity_poly.pdbx_strand_id
1 'polypeptide(L)'
;MTQPTPPGQGGQPYGQPQQPYGQQPYGGQQQPYGGQPGYGYPQQPQQPHGQQPYAPFPQQPQPGGFPPPPAPAARNNIGLGVAVALVAALVAAGIYGAIIGATEHEIGWAAVGVGFVVGLAAGKTGGPNPALGALSAVFSLGAVYLGQLIGAAMVIADKTGMAFSDIFFDHFDALQEAWSNDADAMTFVFFAIAAIAAFGGAKRAAQ
;
A
#
# COMPACT_ATOMS: atom_id res chain seq x y z
N MET A 1 -4.62 -10.68 -71.66
CA MET A 1 -5.28 -9.53 -70.98
C MET A 1 -6.08 -10.17 -69.84
N THR A 2 -5.86 -9.96 -68.55
CA THR A 2 -5.21 -8.91 -67.75
C THR A 2 -4.70 -9.54 -66.44
N GLN A 3 -3.75 -8.86 -65.82
CA GLN A 3 -2.92 -9.23 -64.66
C GLN A 3 -3.71 -9.27 -63.32
N PRO A 4 -3.32 -10.08 -62.32
CA PRO A 4 -3.97 -10.09 -60.99
C PRO A 4 -3.61 -8.84 -60.16
N THR A 5 -4.61 -8.27 -59.49
CA THR A 5 -4.53 -7.05 -58.66
C THR A 5 -4.31 -7.41 -57.17
N PRO A 6 -3.58 -6.59 -56.36
CA PRO A 6 -3.17 -6.95 -54.99
C PRO A 6 -4.25 -6.67 -53.92
N PRO A 7 -4.11 -7.23 -52.70
CA PRO A 7 -5.05 -7.02 -51.60
C PRO A 7 -4.87 -5.66 -50.92
N GLY A 8 -5.95 -4.86 -50.88
CA GLY A 8 -6.03 -3.61 -50.14
C GLY A 8 -6.73 -3.80 -48.79
N GLN A 9 -6.00 -3.49 -47.71
CA GLN A 9 -6.50 -3.38 -46.34
C GLN A 9 -7.28 -2.07 -46.14
N GLY A 10 -8.37 -2.11 -45.37
CA GLY A 10 -9.07 -0.92 -44.89
C GLY A 10 -9.80 -1.19 -43.57
N GLY A 11 -9.57 -0.34 -42.56
CA GLY A 11 -10.35 -0.31 -41.31
C GLY A 11 -9.54 0.01 -40.05
N GLN A 12 -9.35 1.31 -39.80
CA GLN A 12 -8.81 2.07 -38.64
C GLN A 12 -8.90 1.43 -37.22
N PRO A 13 -8.00 1.82 -36.28
CA PRO A 13 -8.40 2.87 -35.34
C PRO A 13 -7.32 3.91 -34.92
N TYR A 14 -7.79 5.14 -34.76
CA TYR A 14 -7.42 6.20 -33.80
C TYR A 14 -5.98 6.28 -33.23
N GLY A 15 -5.20 7.19 -33.83
CA GLY A 15 -4.57 8.34 -33.18
C GLY A 15 -3.85 8.21 -31.83
N GLN A 16 -2.54 8.04 -31.87
CA GLN A 16 -1.60 8.65 -30.93
C GLN A 16 -0.44 9.28 -31.72
N PRO A 17 -0.11 10.57 -31.57
CA PRO A 17 1.19 11.06 -31.97
C PRO A 17 2.19 10.87 -30.82
N GLN A 18 3.01 9.82 -30.91
CA GLN A 18 4.34 9.81 -30.30
C GLN A 18 5.21 10.82 -31.04
N GLN A 19 5.77 11.80 -30.33
CA GLN A 19 6.82 12.65 -30.90
C GLN A 19 8.21 12.22 -30.45
N PRO A 20 9.22 12.35 -31.34
CA PRO A 20 10.45 11.58 -31.29
C PRO A 20 11.58 12.36 -30.61
N TYR A 21 12.48 11.62 -29.95
CA TYR A 21 13.77 12.12 -29.48
C TYR A 21 14.59 12.63 -30.67
N GLY A 22 14.69 13.96 -30.80
CA GLY A 22 15.63 14.65 -31.68
C GLY A 22 16.82 15.20 -30.89
N GLN A 23 18.00 14.63 -31.14
CA GLN A 23 19.29 15.22 -30.82
C GLN A 23 19.69 16.27 -31.88
N GLN A 24 20.67 17.11 -31.53
CA GLN A 24 21.58 17.95 -32.37
C GLN A 24 21.21 19.44 -32.59
N PRO A 25 22.17 20.32 -32.95
CA PRO A 25 23.57 20.44 -32.51
C PRO A 25 23.99 21.91 -32.21
N TYR A 26 25.24 22.06 -31.76
CA TYR A 26 26.05 23.27 -31.63
C TYR A 26 25.83 24.31 -32.76
N GLY A 27 25.61 25.58 -32.39
CA GLY A 27 25.60 26.72 -33.32
C GLY A 27 25.63 28.04 -32.56
N GLY A 28 26.80 28.67 -32.49
CA GLY A 28 26.99 29.93 -31.79
C GLY A 28 26.29 31.10 -32.46
N GLN A 29 26.01 32.14 -31.67
CA GLN A 29 25.84 33.50 -32.17
C GLN A 29 26.35 34.49 -31.12
N GLN A 30 27.47 35.13 -31.49
CA GLN A 30 27.94 36.38 -30.93
C GLN A 30 26.94 37.47 -31.31
N GLN A 31 26.70 38.45 -30.43
CA GLN A 31 26.58 39.83 -30.89
C GLN A 31 26.87 40.88 -29.79
N PRO A 32 27.41 42.04 -30.17
CA PRO A 32 28.15 42.92 -29.29
C PRO A 32 27.48 44.29 -29.04
N TYR A 33 28.13 45.04 -28.16
CA TYR A 33 28.19 46.52 -28.08
C TYR A 33 27.16 47.26 -27.23
N GLY A 34 27.70 48.04 -26.28
CA GLY A 34 27.01 49.05 -25.49
C GLY A 34 27.85 49.45 -24.27
N GLY A 35 28.90 50.26 -24.49
CA GLY A 35 29.87 50.68 -23.48
C GLY A 35 29.38 51.80 -22.55
N GLN A 36 29.97 51.86 -21.35
CA GLN A 36 29.96 53.05 -20.49
C GLN A 36 31.24 53.07 -19.62
N PRO A 37 32.03 54.17 -19.59
CA PRO A 37 33.30 54.22 -18.86
C PRO A 37 33.14 54.78 -17.43
N GLY A 38 33.82 54.17 -16.44
CA GLY A 38 33.84 54.69 -15.07
C GLY A 38 34.76 53.95 -14.08
N TYR A 39 36.01 54.40 -14.00
CA TYR A 39 36.94 54.44 -12.83
C TYR A 39 37.15 53.20 -11.90
N GLY A 40 38.20 52.44 -12.23
CA GLY A 40 39.28 51.87 -11.40
C GLY A 40 39.11 51.44 -9.93
N TYR A 41 39.29 50.13 -9.68
CA TYR A 41 39.86 49.55 -8.44
C TYR A 41 40.67 48.26 -8.77
N PRO A 42 41.69 47.87 -7.96
CA PRO A 42 42.73 46.91 -8.36
C PRO A 42 42.29 45.44 -8.40
N GLN A 43 42.83 44.68 -9.36
CA GLN A 43 42.61 43.25 -9.56
C GLN A 43 43.19 42.41 -8.42
N GLN A 44 42.41 41.47 -7.89
CA GLN A 44 42.90 40.39 -7.02
C GLN A 44 43.34 39.17 -7.86
N PRO A 45 44.39 38.43 -7.46
CA PRO A 45 44.86 37.25 -8.19
C PRO A 45 43.83 36.10 -8.16
N GLN A 46 43.58 35.53 -9.34
CA GLN A 46 42.73 34.36 -9.57
C GLN A 46 43.38 33.10 -8.95
N GLN A 47 42.68 32.45 -8.00
CA GLN A 47 43.08 31.13 -7.48
C GLN A 47 42.44 29.97 -8.27
N PRO A 48 43.10 28.80 -8.37
CA PRO A 48 42.68 27.68 -9.23
C PRO A 48 41.45 26.95 -8.69
N HIS A 49 40.59 26.52 -9.61
CA HIS A 49 39.29 25.92 -9.38
C HIS A 49 39.32 24.59 -8.58
N GLY A 50 38.80 24.63 -7.35
CA GLY A 50 38.29 23.46 -6.64
C GLY A 50 36.79 23.30 -6.89
N GLN A 51 36.36 22.13 -7.37
CA GLN A 51 34.94 21.82 -7.56
C GLN A 51 34.22 21.81 -6.21
N GLN A 52 33.31 22.75 -5.98
CA GLN A 52 32.42 22.72 -4.81
C GLN A 52 31.11 21.97 -5.15
N PRO A 53 30.62 21.08 -4.26
CA PRO A 53 29.33 20.42 -4.44
C PRO A 53 28.20 21.46 -4.46
N TYR A 54 27.28 21.32 -5.42
CA TYR A 54 26.14 22.21 -5.61
C TYR A 54 25.24 22.19 -4.37
N ALA A 55 25.20 23.28 -3.60
CA ALA A 55 24.21 23.49 -2.56
C ALA A 55 22.87 23.87 -3.24
N PRO A 56 21.72 23.30 -2.82
CA PRO A 56 20.43 23.68 -3.36
C PRO A 56 20.16 25.17 -3.09
N PHE A 57 19.85 25.92 -4.15
CA PHE A 57 19.50 27.33 -4.04
C PHE A 57 18.23 27.51 -3.18
N PRO A 58 18.22 28.46 -2.23
CA PRO A 58 17.00 28.79 -1.50
C PRO A 58 15.96 29.37 -2.48
N GLN A 59 14.81 28.71 -2.58
CA GLN A 59 13.66 29.21 -3.34
C GLN A 59 13.22 30.56 -2.78
N GLN A 60 13.41 31.62 -3.56
CA GLN A 60 12.89 32.94 -3.23
C GLN A 60 11.35 32.90 -3.30
N PRO A 61 10.64 33.46 -2.30
CA PRO A 61 9.19 33.49 -2.31
C PRO A 61 8.68 34.31 -3.50
N GLN A 62 7.92 33.67 -4.38
CA GLN A 62 7.30 34.31 -5.55
C GLN A 62 6.23 35.30 -5.06
N PRO A 63 6.37 36.62 -5.31
CA PRO A 63 5.39 37.59 -4.86
C PRO A 63 4.08 37.40 -5.63
N GLY A 64 2.99 37.09 -4.92
CA GLY A 64 1.63 37.02 -5.50
C GLY A 64 0.91 35.66 -5.44
N GLY A 65 1.52 34.62 -4.85
CA GLY A 65 0.82 33.35 -4.61
C GLY A 65 -0.09 33.42 -3.37
N PHE A 66 -1.35 32.97 -3.51
CA PHE A 66 -2.17 32.63 -2.35
C PHE A 66 -1.43 31.54 -1.54
N PRO A 67 -1.36 31.62 -0.19
CA PRO A 67 -0.72 30.58 0.59
C PRO A 67 -1.38 29.23 0.29
N PRO A 68 -0.61 28.14 0.12
CA PRO A 68 -1.19 26.82 -0.03
C PRO A 68 -2.09 26.52 1.19
N PRO A 69 -3.22 25.83 0.99
CA PRO A 69 -4.08 25.46 2.11
C PRO A 69 -3.26 24.67 3.16
N PRO A 70 -3.53 24.87 4.46
CA PRO A 70 -2.82 24.15 5.51
C PRO A 70 -2.99 22.65 5.31
N ALA A 71 -1.88 21.91 5.39
CA ALA A 71 -1.92 20.45 5.33
C ALA A 71 -2.86 19.92 6.44
N PRO A 72 -3.65 18.87 6.16
CA PRO A 72 -4.47 18.23 7.19
C PRO A 72 -3.62 17.89 8.41
N ALA A 73 -4.15 18.11 9.61
CA ALA A 73 -3.46 17.75 10.84
C ALA A 73 -3.11 16.25 10.80
N ALA A 74 -1.82 15.93 10.95
CA ALA A 74 -1.37 14.55 11.04
C ALA A 74 -2.04 13.89 12.25
N ARG A 75 -2.92 12.93 12.00
CA ARG A 75 -3.47 12.07 13.07
C ARG A 75 -2.29 11.24 13.57
N ASN A 76 -1.96 11.32 14.86
CA ASN A 76 -0.79 10.66 15.44
C ASN A 76 -1.14 9.98 16.76
N ASN A 77 -2.14 9.09 16.75
CA ASN A 77 -2.55 8.37 17.96
C ASN A 77 -2.35 6.85 17.79
N ILE A 78 -1.09 6.43 17.90
CA ILE A 78 -0.70 5.02 17.73
C ILE A 78 -1.49 4.11 18.69
N GLY A 79 -1.65 4.52 19.95
CA GLY A 79 -2.37 3.73 20.95
C GLY A 79 -3.83 3.47 20.56
N LEU A 80 -4.54 4.50 20.09
CA LEU A 80 -5.89 4.36 19.57
C LEU A 80 -5.92 3.46 18.32
N GLY A 81 -4.95 3.64 17.40
CA GLY A 81 -4.79 2.81 16.21
C GLY A 81 -4.69 1.33 16.54
N VAL A 82 -3.82 0.97 17.48
CA VAL A 82 -3.62 -0.41 17.95
C VAL A 82 -4.90 -0.96 18.59
N ALA A 83 -5.54 -0.20 19.48
CA ALA A 83 -6.75 -0.65 20.15
C ALA A 83 -7.90 -0.92 19.16
N VAL A 84 -8.11 -0.01 18.21
CA VAL A 84 -9.15 -0.16 17.18
C VAL A 84 -8.82 -1.32 16.23
N ALA A 85 -7.55 -1.51 15.88
CA ALA A 85 -7.11 -2.65 15.07
C ALA A 85 -7.40 -3.98 15.76
N LEU A 86 -7.11 -4.08 17.06
CA LEU A 86 -7.39 -5.28 17.84
C LEU A 86 -8.90 -5.58 17.91
N VAL A 87 -9.74 -4.57 18.18
CA VAL A 87 -11.19 -4.75 18.18
C VAL A 87 -11.70 -5.19 16.80
N ALA A 88 -11.22 -4.54 15.74
CA ALA A 88 -11.57 -4.92 14.36
C ALA A 88 -11.14 -6.36 14.04
N ALA A 89 -9.97 -6.79 14.51
CA ALA A 89 -9.45 -8.15 14.34
C ALA A 89 -10.35 -9.19 15.03
N LEU A 90 -10.76 -8.94 16.28
CA LEU A 90 -11.66 -9.84 17.02
C LEU A 90 -13.04 -9.94 16.37
N VAL A 91 -13.61 -8.81 15.94
CA VAL A 91 -14.90 -8.78 15.24
C VAL A 91 -14.80 -9.54 13.91
N ALA A 92 -13.74 -9.29 13.14
CA ALA A 92 -13.51 -9.96 11.86
C ALA A 92 -13.30 -11.47 12.03
N ALA A 93 -12.58 -11.90 13.08
CA ALA A 93 -12.42 -13.31 13.42
C ALA A 93 -13.76 -13.98 13.73
N GLY A 94 -14.60 -13.34 14.55
CA GLY A 94 -15.93 -13.85 14.87
C GLY A 94 -16.83 -13.97 13.63
N ILE A 95 -16.84 -12.95 12.77
CA ILE A 95 -17.61 -12.98 11.51
C ILE A 95 -17.08 -14.07 10.58
N TYR A 96 -15.76 -14.18 10.41
CA TYR A 96 -15.15 -15.18 9.54
C TYR A 96 -15.43 -16.60 10.04
N GLY A 97 -15.27 -16.85 11.35
CA GLY A 97 -15.61 -18.13 11.97
C GLY A 97 -17.09 -18.46 11.83
N ALA A 98 -17.99 -17.50 12.05
CA ALA A 98 -19.43 -17.67 11.84
C ALA A 98 -19.76 -18.08 10.41
N ILE A 99 -19.09 -17.48 9.41
CA ILE A 99 -19.24 -17.86 8.01
C ILE A 99 -18.79 -19.31 7.80
N ILE A 100 -17.59 -19.69 8.26
CA ILE A 100 -17.10 -21.07 8.13
C ILE A 100 -18.05 -22.07 8.77
N GLY A 101 -18.50 -21.81 10.01
CA GLY A 101 -19.43 -22.68 10.71
C GLY A 101 -20.75 -22.86 9.98
N ALA A 102 -21.28 -21.77 9.39
CA ALA A 102 -22.55 -21.82 8.66
C ALA A 102 -22.43 -22.42 7.25
N THR A 103 -21.28 -22.31 6.59
CA THR A 103 -21.09 -22.79 5.21
C THR A 103 -20.34 -24.11 5.11
N GLU A 104 -19.73 -24.60 6.19
CA GLU A 104 -18.80 -25.74 6.24
C GLU A 104 -17.62 -25.66 5.26
N HIS A 105 -17.41 -24.49 4.65
CA HIS A 105 -16.41 -24.26 3.62
C HIS A 105 -15.55 -23.07 3.98
N GLU A 106 -14.24 -23.22 3.84
CA GLU A 106 -13.30 -22.10 3.96
C GLU A 106 -13.33 -21.23 2.71
N ILE A 107 -13.48 -19.94 2.93
CA ILE A 107 -13.50 -18.95 1.87
C ILE A 107 -12.17 -18.20 1.87
N GLY A 108 -11.22 -18.66 1.04
CA GLY A 108 -9.87 -18.09 0.99
C GLY A 108 -9.79 -16.58 0.70
N TRP A 109 -10.75 -16.02 -0.05
CA TRP A 109 -10.81 -14.57 -0.28
C TRP A 109 -11.16 -13.76 0.98
N ALA A 110 -11.76 -14.37 1.99
CA ALA A 110 -12.11 -13.71 3.24
C ALA A 110 -10.86 -13.20 3.98
N ALA A 111 -9.73 -13.90 3.88
CA ALA A 111 -8.46 -13.49 4.50
C ALA A 111 -7.97 -12.11 4.02
N VAL A 112 -8.17 -11.80 2.73
CA VAL A 112 -7.88 -10.48 2.16
C VAL A 112 -8.75 -9.41 2.84
N GLY A 113 -10.04 -9.70 2.97
CA GLY A 113 -11.03 -8.79 3.57
C GLY A 113 -10.75 -8.54 5.05
N VAL A 114 -10.48 -9.59 5.81
CA VAL A 114 -10.09 -9.52 7.24
C VAL A 114 -8.85 -8.65 7.38
N GLY A 115 -7.78 -8.96 6.66
CA GLY A 115 -6.55 -8.19 6.72
C GLY A 115 -6.76 -6.72 6.38
N PHE A 116 -7.44 -6.46 5.26
CA PHE A 116 -7.72 -5.10 4.82
C PHE A 116 -8.54 -4.29 5.82
N VAL A 117 -9.59 -4.86 6.42
CA VAL A 117 -10.43 -4.17 7.42
C VAL A 117 -9.63 -3.83 8.68
N VAL A 118 -8.83 -4.78 9.19
CA VAL A 118 -7.96 -4.54 10.36
C VAL A 118 -6.96 -3.42 10.07
N GLY A 119 -6.29 -3.49 8.92
CA GLY A 119 -5.36 -2.46 8.47
C GLY A 119 -6.02 -1.08 8.32
N LEU A 120 -7.15 -1.02 7.61
CA LEU A 120 -7.91 0.23 7.44
C LEU A 120 -8.29 0.85 8.78
N ALA A 121 -8.76 0.04 9.73
CA ALA A 121 -9.18 0.50 11.04
C ALA A 121 -8.00 1.12 11.82
N ALA A 122 -6.84 0.46 11.78
CA ALA A 122 -5.60 0.95 12.38
C ALA A 122 -5.12 2.26 11.74
N GLY A 123 -5.05 2.31 10.41
CA GLY A 123 -4.56 3.48 9.68
C GLY A 123 -5.45 4.71 9.84
N LYS A 124 -6.78 4.53 9.80
CA LYS A 124 -7.76 5.63 9.91
C LYS A 124 -7.66 6.36 11.25
N THR A 125 -7.38 5.62 12.32
CA THR A 125 -7.42 6.10 13.70
C THR A 125 -6.03 6.38 14.27
N GLY A 126 -5.01 5.67 13.81
CA GLY A 126 -3.65 5.76 14.34
C GLY A 126 -2.66 6.61 13.54
N GLY A 127 -2.93 6.84 12.25
CA GLY A 127 -2.10 7.70 11.40
C GLY A 127 -0.92 7.02 10.71
N PRO A 128 -0.04 7.80 10.04
CA PRO A 128 1.01 7.28 9.16
C PRO A 128 2.23 6.81 9.95
N ASN A 129 2.09 5.67 10.64
CA ASN A 129 3.17 5.01 11.37
C ASN A 129 3.41 3.58 10.82
N PRO A 130 4.64 3.24 10.39
CA PRO A 130 4.94 1.89 9.89
C PRO A 130 4.72 0.78 10.92
N ALA A 131 4.88 1.06 12.22
CA ALA A 131 4.61 0.10 13.29
C ALA A 131 3.12 -0.29 13.33
N LEU A 132 2.19 0.62 13.01
CA LEU A 132 0.76 0.29 12.92
C LEU A 132 0.48 -0.70 11.79
N GLY A 133 1.16 -0.57 10.65
CA GLY A 133 1.06 -1.53 9.56
C GLY A 133 1.55 -2.92 9.99
N ALA A 134 2.70 -3.00 10.66
CA ALA A 134 3.24 -4.26 11.16
C ALA A 134 2.34 -4.91 12.23
N LEU A 135 1.85 -4.14 13.19
CA LEU A 135 0.93 -4.62 14.22
C LEU A 135 -0.41 -5.08 13.62
N SER A 136 -0.93 -4.35 12.62
CA SER A 136 -2.14 -4.77 11.90
C SER A 136 -1.95 -6.09 11.17
N ALA A 137 -0.76 -6.32 10.59
CA ALA A 137 -0.44 -7.60 9.97
C ALA A 137 -0.47 -8.73 10.99
N VAL A 138 0.16 -8.55 12.16
CA VAL A 138 0.13 -9.54 13.25
C VAL A 138 -1.30 -9.81 13.73
N PHE A 139 -2.09 -8.77 13.97
CA PHE A 139 -3.48 -8.94 14.37
C PHE A 139 -4.34 -9.62 13.30
N SER A 140 -4.06 -9.38 12.03
CA SER A 140 -4.78 -10.04 10.93
C SER A 140 -4.46 -11.53 10.84
N LEU A 141 -3.19 -11.90 11.03
CA LEU A 141 -2.80 -13.31 11.14
C LEU A 141 -3.54 -13.99 12.29
N GLY A 142 -3.54 -13.35 13.47
CA GLY A 142 -4.29 -13.82 14.62
C GLY A 142 -5.80 -13.90 14.37
N ALA A 143 -6.38 -12.93 13.66
CA ALA A 143 -7.81 -12.89 13.35
C ALA A 143 -8.24 -14.01 12.40
N VAL A 144 -7.49 -14.23 11.32
CA VAL A 144 -7.81 -15.30 10.36
C VAL A 144 -7.68 -16.66 11.05
N TYR A 145 -6.58 -16.89 11.77
CA TYR A 145 -6.36 -18.11 12.53
C TYR A 145 -7.46 -18.36 13.57
N LEU A 146 -7.80 -17.35 14.39
CA LEU A 146 -8.85 -17.45 15.38
C LEU A 146 -10.22 -17.71 14.73
N GLY A 147 -10.50 -17.08 13.58
CA GLY A 147 -11.72 -17.33 12.82
C GLY A 147 -11.82 -18.78 12.33
N GLN A 148 -10.72 -19.37 11.85
CA GLN A 148 -10.68 -20.79 11.48
C GLN A 148 -10.96 -21.70 12.68
N LEU A 149 -10.38 -21.42 13.86
CA LEU A 149 -10.65 -22.19 15.07
C LEU A 149 -12.12 -22.08 15.52
N ILE A 150 -12.70 -20.88 15.48
CA ILE A 150 -14.12 -20.67 15.81
C ILE A 150 -15.02 -21.44 14.82
N GLY A 151 -14.72 -21.35 13.52
CA GLY A 151 -15.43 -22.07 12.47
C GLY A 151 -15.36 -23.58 12.66
N ALA A 152 -14.17 -24.12 12.84
CA ALA A 152 -13.94 -25.55 13.09
C ALA A 152 -14.69 -26.02 14.34
N ALA A 153 -14.66 -25.26 15.43
CA ALA A 153 -15.38 -25.61 16.66
C ALA A 153 -16.90 -25.64 16.45
N MET A 154 -17.47 -24.71 15.67
CA MET A 154 -18.90 -24.76 15.34
C MET A 154 -19.25 -25.96 14.45
N VAL A 155 -18.43 -26.26 13.45
CA VAL A 155 -18.63 -27.46 12.61
C VAL A 155 -18.57 -28.74 13.43
N ILE A 156 -17.64 -28.84 14.39
CA ILE A 156 -17.53 -29.99 15.30
C ILE A 156 -18.74 -30.04 16.25
N ALA A 157 -19.19 -28.90 16.77
CA ALA A 157 -20.36 -28.81 17.64
C ALA A 157 -21.61 -29.35 16.93
N ASP A 158 -21.84 -28.94 15.69
CA ASP A 158 -22.98 -29.39 14.88
C ASP A 158 -22.91 -30.90 14.58
N LYS A 159 -21.71 -31.45 14.36
CA LYS A 159 -21.51 -32.88 14.06
C LYS A 159 -21.62 -33.79 15.27
N THR A 160 -21.21 -33.31 16.45
CA THR A 160 -21.12 -34.12 17.67
C THR A 160 -22.27 -33.88 18.66
N GLY A 161 -22.96 -32.75 18.54
CA GLY A 161 -23.96 -32.29 19.50
C GLY A 161 -23.37 -31.73 20.79
N MET A 162 -22.04 -31.63 20.92
CA MET A 162 -21.40 -30.98 22.06
C MET A 162 -21.55 -29.46 21.99
N ALA A 163 -21.48 -28.79 23.14
CA ALA A 163 -21.50 -27.33 23.17
C ALA A 163 -20.21 -26.75 22.56
N PHE A 164 -20.33 -25.66 21.83
CA PHE A 164 -19.17 -24.92 21.29
C PHE A 164 -18.13 -24.59 22.37
N SER A 165 -18.59 -24.18 23.57
CA SER A 165 -17.70 -23.85 24.69
C SER A 165 -16.82 -25.02 25.09
N ASP A 166 -17.38 -26.23 25.14
CA ASP A 166 -16.67 -27.42 25.58
C ASP A 166 -15.61 -27.78 24.54
N ILE A 167 -15.94 -27.67 23.25
CA ILE A 167 -14.99 -27.91 22.16
C ILE A 167 -13.88 -26.85 22.16
N PHE A 168 -14.24 -25.57 22.30
CA PHE A 168 -13.30 -24.46 22.15
C PHE A 168 -12.41 -24.25 23.37
N PHE A 169 -12.91 -24.50 24.59
CA PHE A 169 -12.16 -24.23 25.83
C PHE A 169 -11.66 -25.50 26.52
N ASP A 170 -12.44 -26.59 26.50
CA ASP A 170 -12.07 -27.82 27.22
C ASP A 170 -11.38 -28.86 26.32
N HIS A 171 -11.62 -28.81 25.00
CA HIS A 171 -11.01 -29.68 23.99
C HIS A 171 -10.21 -28.92 22.93
N PHE A 172 -9.54 -27.84 23.35
CA PHE A 172 -8.75 -26.99 22.45
C PHE A 172 -7.60 -27.76 21.77
N ASP A 173 -7.05 -28.78 22.42
CA ASP A 173 -6.02 -29.66 21.85
C ASP A 173 -6.55 -30.45 20.65
N ALA A 174 -7.73 -31.05 20.77
CA ALA A 174 -8.38 -31.75 19.66
C ALA A 174 -8.80 -30.77 18.54
N LEU A 175 -9.27 -29.58 18.90
CA LEU A 175 -9.59 -28.51 17.93
C LEU A 175 -8.33 -28.07 17.17
N GLN A 176 -7.21 -27.91 17.87
CA GLN A 176 -5.91 -27.56 17.29
C GLN A 176 -5.40 -28.64 16.35
N GLU A 177 -5.54 -29.90 16.73
CA GLU A 177 -5.18 -31.05 15.90
C GLU A 177 -6.04 -31.10 14.63
N ALA A 178 -7.36 -30.90 14.77
CA ALA A 178 -8.28 -30.84 13.63
C ALA A 178 -7.90 -29.71 12.66
N TRP A 179 -7.64 -28.51 13.15
CA TRP A 179 -7.17 -27.40 12.32
C TRP A 179 -5.83 -27.72 11.65
N SER A 180 -4.88 -28.31 12.38
CA SER A 180 -3.55 -28.63 11.83
C SER A 180 -3.61 -29.71 10.74
N ASN A 181 -4.55 -30.64 10.86
CA ASN A 181 -4.78 -31.69 9.87
C ASN A 181 -5.47 -31.16 8.60
N ASP A 182 -6.29 -30.12 8.73
CA ASP A 182 -6.98 -29.47 7.60
C ASP A 182 -6.12 -28.39 6.92
N ALA A 183 -5.22 -27.75 7.69
CA ALA A 183 -4.35 -26.70 7.21
C ALA A 183 -3.41 -27.20 6.10
N ASP A 184 -3.56 -26.63 4.91
CA ASP A 184 -2.75 -26.93 3.74
C ASP A 184 -1.77 -25.78 3.43
N ALA A 185 -0.97 -25.93 2.37
CA ALA A 185 -0.05 -24.87 1.94
C ALA A 185 -0.79 -23.56 1.59
N MET A 186 -2.04 -23.65 1.13
CA MET A 186 -2.85 -22.51 0.74
C MET A 186 -3.30 -21.69 1.96
N THR A 187 -3.58 -22.32 3.10
CA THR A 187 -3.85 -21.64 4.37
C THR A 187 -2.74 -20.63 4.70
N PHE A 188 -1.47 -21.05 4.58
CA PHE A 188 -0.32 -20.17 4.86
C PHE A 188 -0.16 -19.06 3.80
N VAL A 189 -0.54 -19.32 2.55
CA VAL A 189 -0.61 -18.26 1.53
C VAL A 189 -1.68 -17.23 1.89
N PHE A 190 -2.85 -17.64 2.36
CA PHE A 190 -3.90 -16.72 2.80
C PHE A 190 -3.49 -15.91 4.03
N PHE A 191 -2.74 -16.50 4.97
CA PHE A 191 -2.10 -15.77 6.06
C PHE A 191 -1.15 -14.69 5.55
N ALA A 192 -0.27 -15.02 4.61
CA ALA A 192 0.63 -14.03 4.01
C ALA A 192 -0.14 -12.91 3.31
N ILE A 193 -1.20 -13.25 2.56
CA ILE A 193 -2.06 -12.27 1.87
C ILE A 193 -2.78 -11.37 2.88
N ALA A 194 -3.31 -11.93 3.97
CA ALA A 194 -3.96 -11.15 5.04
C ALA A 194 -3.00 -10.14 5.66
N ALA A 195 -1.76 -10.57 5.96
CA ALA A 195 -0.72 -9.70 6.49
C ALA A 195 -0.37 -8.55 5.51
N ILE A 196 -0.20 -8.86 4.23
CA ILE A 196 0.07 -7.86 3.18
C ILE A 196 -1.10 -6.89 3.02
N ALA A 197 -2.33 -7.41 2.98
CA ALA A 197 -3.55 -6.61 2.87
C ALA A 197 -3.73 -5.67 4.06
N ALA A 198 -3.39 -6.13 5.28
CA ALA A 198 -3.44 -5.32 6.48
C ALA A 198 -2.40 -4.20 6.48
N PHE A 199 -1.15 -4.51 6.12
CA PHE A 199 -0.11 -3.51 6.04
C PHE A 199 -0.45 -2.44 4.98
N GLY A 200 -0.91 -2.89 3.80
CA GLY A 200 -1.34 -2.01 2.72
C GLY A 200 -2.56 -1.16 3.10
N GLY A 201 -3.56 -1.77 3.74
CA GLY A 201 -4.76 -1.08 4.24
C GLY A 201 -4.42 0.00 5.25
N ALA A 202 -3.54 -0.28 6.20
CA ALA A 202 -3.07 0.70 7.20
C ALA A 202 -2.37 1.89 6.53
N LYS A 203 -1.45 1.63 5.59
CA LYS A 203 -0.74 2.71 4.88
C LYS A 203 -1.69 3.58 4.06
N ARG A 204 -2.67 2.98 3.37
CA ARG A 204 -3.64 3.70 2.53
C ARG A 204 -4.62 4.53 3.35
N ALA A 205 -5.06 4.02 4.51
CA ALA A 205 -5.98 4.72 5.40
C ALA A 205 -5.37 5.89 6.17
N ALA A 206 -4.05 5.89 6.32
CA ALA A 206 -3.29 6.90 7.05
C ALA A 206 -2.93 8.13 6.22
N GLN A 207 -3.14 8.09 4.91
CA GLN A 207 -2.94 9.18 3.95
C GLN A 207 -4.20 10.02 3.80
#